data_AF-D9PGG6-F1
#
_entry.id   AF-D9PGG6-F1
#
_cell.length_a   1.000
_cell.length_b   1.000
_cell.length_c   1.000
_cell.angle_alpha   90.00
_cell.angle_beta   90.00
_cell.angle_gamma   90.00
#
_symmetry.space_group_name_H-M   'P 1'
#
loop_
_entity.id
_entity.type
_entity.pdbx_description
1 polymer ?
#
loop_
_entity_poly.entity_id
_entity_poly.type
_entity_poly.pdbx_seq_one_letter_code
_entity_poly.pdbx_strand_id
1 'polypeptide(L)' 'MNFKETDTYLLSKKGATFDYPFDDVVRVYRVADKMFALMIEEEPLSINLKCNPFYALELRSLYEG' A
#
# COMPACT_ATOMS: atom_id res chain seq x y z
N MET A 1 10.07 2.06 -7.36
CA MET A 1 10.48 1.71 -5.98
C MET A 1 10.31 0.22 -5.84
N ASN A 2 11.24 -0.45 -5.15
CA ASN A 2 11.10 -1.86 -4.80
C ASN A 2 10.39 -2.02 -3.44
N PHE A 3 10.16 -3.27 -3.01
CA PHE A 3 9.51 -3.58 -1.75
C PHE A 3 10.18 -2.90 -0.55
N LYS A 4 11.52 -2.98 -0.43
CA LYS A 4 12.28 -2.45 0.71
C LYS A 4 12.20 -0.92 0.82
N GLU A 5 12.29 -0.23 -0.31
CA GLU A 5 12.16 1.23 -0.38
C GLU A 5 10.75 1.66 0.02
N THR A 6 9.73 0.95 -0.49
CA THR A 6 8.33 1.23 -0.22
C THR A 6 7.99 0.95 1.25
N ASP A 7 8.50 -0.15 1.81
CA ASP A 7 8.33 -0.51 3.22
C ASP A 7 8.89 0.58 4.15
N THR A 8 10.12 1.00 3.88
CA THR A 8 10.79 2.07 4.63
C THR A 8 9.98 3.37 4.56
N TYR A 9 9.47 3.71 3.38
CA TYR A 9 8.65 4.91 3.18
C TYR A 9 7.31 4.84 3.92
N LEU A 10 6.61 3.71 3.87
CA LEU A 10 5.31 3.54 4.55
C LEU A 10 5.47 3.57 6.07
N LEU A 11 6.51 2.94 6.61
CA LEU A 11 6.81 2.95 8.04
C LEU A 11 7.32 4.30 8.56
N SER A 12 7.76 5.21 7.67
CA SER A 12 8.11 6.58 8.06
C SER A 12 6.89 7.44 8.45
N LYS A 13 5.66 7.00 8.16
CA LYS A 13 4.45 7.74 8.54
C LYS A 13 4.22 7.63 10.05
N LYS A 14 3.87 8.75 10.68
CA LYS A 14 3.69 8.83 12.14
C LYS A 14 2.62 7.82 12.61
N GLY A 15 3.02 6.93 13.49
CA GLY A 15 2.13 5.89 14.05
C GLY A 15 1.81 4.77 13.07
N ALA A 16 2.58 4.62 11.98
CA ALA A 16 2.44 3.50 11.07
C ALA A 16 2.91 2.20 11.73
N THR A 17 2.09 1.17 11.59
CA THR A 17 2.41 -0.21 11.94
C THR A 17 2.09 -1.11 10.75
N PHE A 18 2.58 -2.35 10.78
CA PHE A 18 2.22 -3.37 9.81
C PHE A 18 1.87 -4.68 10.51
N ASP A 19 1.03 -5.47 9.86
CA ASP A 19 0.69 -6.83 10.24
C ASP A 19 0.32 -7.66 8.99
N TYR A 20 -0.08 -8.91 9.24
CA TYR A 20 -0.40 -9.94 8.24
C TYR A 20 -1.78 -10.52 8.57
N PRO A 21 -2.87 -9.77 8.30
CA PRO A 21 -4.21 -10.11 8.79
C PRO A 21 -4.91 -11.16 7.93
N PHE A 22 -4.41 -11.44 6.72
CA PHE A 22 -5.04 -12.32 5.73
C PHE A 22 -4.29 -13.64 5.62
N ASP A 23 -2.97 -13.56 5.43
CA ASP A 23 -2.01 -14.66 5.27
C ASP A 23 -0.61 -14.16 5.62
N ASP A 24 0.42 -14.97 5.43
CA ASP A 24 1.83 -14.67 5.70
C ASP A 24 2.56 -13.90 4.58
N VAL A 25 1.85 -13.51 3.52
CA VAL A 25 2.41 -12.91 2.31
C VAL A 25 1.98 -11.45 2.15
N VAL A 26 0.70 -11.14 2.38
CA VAL A 26 0.12 -9.82 2.19
C VAL A 26 0.41 -8.93 3.38
N ARG A 27 1.38 -8.02 3.23
CA ARG A 27 1.72 -7.05 4.26
C ARG A 27 0.75 -5.88 4.24
N VAL A 28 0.09 -5.61 5.36
CA VAL A 28 -0.91 -4.54 5.47
C VAL A 28 -0.45 -3.47 6.46
N TYR A 29 -0.45 -2.22 6.02
CA TYR A 29 -0.02 -1.06 6.82
C TYR A 29 -1.22 -0.32 7.42
N ARG A 30 -1.11 0.07 8.69
CA ARG A 30 -2.14 0.76 9.47
C ARG A 30 -1.63 2.01 10.16
N VAL A 31 -2.54 2.95 10.40
CA VAL A 31 -2.38 4.01 11.40
C VAL A 31 -3.60 3.96 12.30
N ALA A 32 -3.39 3.83 13.62
CA ALA A 32 -4.47 3.68 14.60
C ALA A 32 -5.51 2.62 14.18
N ASP A 33 -5.03 1.40 13.88
CA ASP A 33 -5.79 0.22 13.45
C ASP A 33 -6.56 0.36 12.11
N LYS A 34 -6.40 1.47 11.40
CA LYS A 34 -7.03 1.69 10.09
C LYS A 34 -6.06 1.43 8.95
N MET A 35 -6.38 0.47 8.08
CA MET A 35 -5.57 0.13 6.91
C MET A 35 -5.45 1.32 5.95
N PHE A 36 -4.27 1.54 5.38
CA PHE A 36 -4.05 2.56 4.35
C PHE A 36 -3.23 2.10 3.15
N ALA A 37 -2.44 1.04 3.29
CA ALA A 37 -1.70 0.41 2.20
C ALA A 37 -1.63 -1.11 2.39
N LEU A 38 -1.56 -1.86 1.30
CA LEU A 38 -1.14 -3.27 1.32
C LEU A 38 -0.34 -3.61 0.06
N MET A 39 0.65 -4.48 0.21
CA MET A 39 1.50 -4.94 -0.88
C MET A 39 2.06 -6.33 -0.58
N ILE A 40 2.48 -7.02 -1.64
CA ILE A 40 3.20 -8.29 -1.59
C ILE A 40 4.64 -8.03 -2.03
N GLU A 41 5.59 -8.81 -1.53
CA GLU A 41 6.97 -8.79 -2.02
C GLU A 41 7.05 -9.50 -3.38
N GLU A 42 6.71 -8.77 -4.44
CA GLU A 42 6.75 -9.23 -5.83
C GLU A 42 7.43 -8.22 -6.75
N GLU A 43 7.84 -8.68 -7.94
CA GLU A 43 8.44 -7.84 -8.98
C GLU A 43 7.75 -8.15 -10.34
N PRO A 44 7.10 -7.18 -10.99
CA PRO A 44 6.99 -5.77 -10.60
C PRO A 44 6.14 -5.55 -9.35
N LEU A 45 6.57 -4.65 -8.46
CA LEU A 45 5.85 -4.35 -7.22
C LEU A 45 4.47 -3.76 -7.52
N SER A 46 3.41 -4.40 -7.03
CA SER A 46 2.07 -3.83 -6.97
C SER A 46 1.72 -3.37 -5.54
N ILE A 47 0.97 -2.27 -5.42
CA ILE A 47 0.53 -1.73 -4.15
C ILE A 47 -0.91 -1.22 -4.23
N ASN A 48 -1.70 -1.54 -3.23
CA ASN A 48 -3.06 -1.03 -3.08
C ASN A 48 -3.07 0.10 -2.05
N LEU A 49 -3.60 1.26 -2.45
CA LEU A 49 -3.69 2.46 -1.61
C LEU A 49 -5.13 2.96 -1.53
N LYS A 50 -5.46 3.61 -0.42
CA LYS A 50 -6.70 4.39 -0.33
C LYS A 50 -6.56 5.68 -1.11
N CYS A 51 -7.59 6.01 -1.89
CA CYS A 51 -7.64 7.20 -2.75
C CYS A 51 -9.03 7.86 -2.67
N ASN A 52 -9.10 9.16 -2.97
CA ASN A 52 -10.38 9.82 -3.18
C ASN A 52 -11.11 9.15 -4.37
N PRO A 53 -12.42 8.87 -4.28
CA PRO A 53 -13.14 8.15 -5.33
C PRO A 53 -13.06 8.77 -6.73
N PHE A 54 -13.13 10.10 -6.84
CA PHE A 54 -13.05 10.79 -8.13
C PHE A 54 -11.64 10.79 -8.69
N TYR A 55 -10.64 11.02 -7.82
CA TYR A 55 -9.23 10.96 -8.22
C TYR A 55 -8.81 9.54 -8.64
N ALA A 56 -9.36 8.51 -8.00
CA ALA A 56 -9.13 7.12 -8.40
C ALA A 56 -9.66 6.82 -9.81
N LEU A 57 -10.79 7.41 -10.21
CA LEU A 57 -11.32 7.27 -11.57
C LEU A 57 -10.43 8.00 -12.59
N GLU A 58 -9.98 9.21 -12.27
CA GLU A 58 -9.07 9.99 -13.11
C GLU A 58 -7.76 9.23 -13.36
N LEU A 59 -7.12 8.73 -12.30
CA LEU A 59 -5.88 7.96 -12.41
C LEU A 59 -6.04 6.72 -13.30
N ARG A 60 -7.15 5.98 -13.17
CA ARG A 60 -7.43 4.82 -14.02
C ARG A 60 -7.75 5.18 -15.48
N SER A 61 -8.16 6.41 -15.74
CA SER A 61 -8.36 6.89 -17.12
C SER A 61 -7.05 7.34 -17.76
N LEU A 62 -6.05 7.76 -16.97
CA LEU A 62 -4.77 8.28 -17.44
C LEU A 62 -3.70 7.19 -17.63
N TYR A 63 -3.80 6.10 -16.87
CA TYR A 63 -2.78 5.05 -16.85
C TYR A 63 -3.42 3.67 -17.07
N GLU A 64 -2.88 2.90 -18.01
CA GLU A 64 -3.20 1.48 -18.20
C GLU A 64 -2.45 0.63 -17.18
N GLY A 65 -3.09 -0.44 -16.70
CA GLY A 65 -2.58 -1.34 -15.65
C GLY A 65 -1.91 -2.60 -16.19
#